data_AF-A0A2E3D2L6-F1
#
_entry.id   AF-A0A2E3D2L6-F1
#
_cell.length_a   1.000
_cell.length_b   1.000
_cell.length_c   1.000
_cell.angle_alpha   90.00
_cell.angle_beta   90.00
_cell.angle_gamma   90.00
#
_symmetry.space_group_name_H-M   'P 1'
#
loop_
_entity.id
_entity.type
_entity.pdbx_description
1 polymer ?
#
loop_
_entity_poly.entity_id
_entity_poly.type
_entity_poly.pdbx_seq_one_letter_code
_entity_poly.pdbx_strand_id
1 'polypeptide(L)'
;MVVLTRYLISGLFAGMLLGLGGCSSDSYLAQSSTSTFDNLSPVGSRQVTREQQLVLASHYNIQIAYAADGRSTEFIKDLNLSARDSLARHMKRYFSHVRVDEEAQSLAQALQHAKTQRAQLLMYPRVENWPNIEPIRVQECKDKDGNKKTSVGQCEPTKESDSDELVVNVGIYDVLSGMHLDSIHARSRRGMASYLFENSDQELDELSRMIVMRLTSNSNGY
;
A
#
# COMPACT_ATOMS: atom_id res chain seq x y z
N MET A 1 15.31 9.88 74.85
CA MET A 1 14.05 10.28 75.52
C MET A 1 13.49 11.46 74.74
N VAL A 2 12.23 11.36 74.29
CA VAL A 2 11.36 12.39 73.69
C VAL A 2 11.81 12.94 72.32
N VAL A 3 11.28 12.54 71.15
CA VAL A 3 9.88 12.53 70.62
C VAL A 3 9.45 13.86 69.98
N LEU A 4 9.10 13.73 68.69
CA LEU A 4 8.13 14.51 67.89
C LEU A 4 8.28 16.04 67.80
N THR A 5 8.65 16.49 66.60
CA THR A 5 7.92 17.56 65.90
C THR A 5 8.17 17.37 64.39
N ARG A 6 7.31 16.55 63.75
CA ARG A 6 6.18 17.00 62.92
C ARG A 6 6.65 17.70 61.64
N TYR A 7 6.94 16.94 60.59
CA TYR A 7 5.96 16.64 59.53
C TYR A 7 5.30 17.90 58.96
N LEU A 8 6.00 18.63 58.06
CA LEU A 8 5.34 19.57 57.13
C LEU A 8 6.23 20.02 55.95
N ILE A 9 7.33 19.34 55.65
CA ILE A 9 8.15 19.63 54.45
C ILE A 9 8.55 18.31 53.74
N SER A 10 7.62 17.36 53.70
CA SER A 10 7.79 16.10 52.95
C SER A 10 6.60 15.84 52.01
N GLY A 11 5.87 16.89 51.64
CA GLY A 11 4.65 16.79 50.82
C GLY A 11 4.62 17.70 49.59
N LEU A 12 5.72 18.39 49.26
CA LEU A 12 5.73 19.40 48.19
C LEU A 12 6.81 19.19 47.11
N PHE A 13 7.57 18.10 47.18
CA PHE A 13 8.58 17.74 46.17
C PHE A 13 8.41 16.35 45.56
N ALA A 14 7.29 15.66 45.86
CA ALA A 14 6.94 14.35 45.29
C ALA A 14 5.75 14.42 44.30
N GLY A 15 5.40 15.62 43.82
CA GLY A 15 4.30 15.86 42.88
C GLY A 15 4.72 16.45 41.53
N MET A 16 6.02 16.49 41.24
CA MET A 16 6.56 17.17 40.05
C MET A 16 7.57 16.31 39.27
N LEU A 17 7.37 14.99 39.25
CA LEU A 17 8.20 14.02 38.51
C LEU A 17 7.37 12.88 37.86
N LEU A 18 6.09 13.13 37.53
CA LEU A 18 5.20 12.20 36.81
C LEU A 18 4.60 12.84 35.55
N GLY A 19 5.41 13.58 34.79
CA GLY A 19 4.94 14.32 33.60
C GLY A 19 5.84 14.26 32.37
N LEU A 20 6.82 13.35 32.33
CA LEU A 20 7.72 13.21 31.17
C LEU A 20 8.00 11.73 30.91
N GLY A 21 7.16 11.13 30.08
CA GLY A 21 7.28 9.71 29.70
C GLY A 21 6.08 9.26 28.86
N GLY A 22 5.82 9.99 27.78
CA GLY A 22 4.66 9.73 26.92
C GLY A 22 4.62 10.66 25.73
N CYS A 23 5.72 10.78 24.98
CA CYS A 23 5.58 11.13 23.57
C CYS A 23 5.11 9.85 22.87
N SER A 24 3.79 9.60 22.84
CA SER A 24 3.27 8.91 21.66
C SER A 24 3.53 9.87 20.52
N SER A 25 4.45 9.51 19.64
CA SER A 25 4.63 10.22 18.39
C SER A 25 3.48 9.86 17.47
N ASP A 26 2.28 10.29 17.85
CA ASP A 26 1.15 10.46 16.94
C ASP A 26 1.41 11.75 16.18
N SER A 27 2.31 11.69 15.21
CA SER A 27 2.58 12.78 14.27
C SER A 27 1.41 12.93 13.29
N TYR A 28 0.27 13.40 13.81
CA TYR A 28 -0.88 13.89 13.05
C TYR A 28 -0.74 15.40 12.76
N LEU A 29 0.45 15.86 12.34
CA LEU A 29 0.62 17.25 11.90
C LEU A 29 1.67 17.33 10.77
N ALA A 30 1.30 16.80 9.60
CA ALA A 30 1.86 17.20 8.29
C ALA A 30 1.05 16.66 7.08
N GLN A 31 -0.25 16.35 7.23
CA GLN A 31 -1.02 15.68 6.16
C GLN A 31 -2.06 16.57 5.46
N SER A 32 -2.35 17.78 5.98
CA SER A 32 -3.41 18.62 5.40
C SER A 32 -2.92 19.80 4.55
N SER A 33 -1.63 20.15 4.57
CA SER A 33 -1.09 21.27 3.79
C SER A 33 -0.50 20.86 2.44
N THR A 34 -0.21 19.57 2.25
CA THR A 34 0.32 19.02 0.97
C THR A 34 -0.79 18.60 0.02
N SER A 35 -1.93 18.12 0.52
CA SER A 35 -3.00 17.57 -0.33
C SER A 35 -3.69 18.59 -1.25
N THR A 36 -3.64 19.89 -0.93
CA THR A 36 -4.24 20.96 -1.77
C THR A 36 -3.29 21.52 -2.81
N PHE A 37 -1.96 21.33 -2.65
CA PHE A 37 -0.95 21.80 -3.60
C PHE A 37 -0.38 20.69 -4.50
N ASP A 38 -0.61 19.42 -4.17
CA ASP A 38 -0.13 18.28 -4.97
C ASP A 38 -0.65 18.30 -6.43
N ASN A 39 -1.89 18.78 -6.65
CA ASN A 39 -2.49 18.84 -8.00
C ASN A 39 -1.88 19.93 -8.91
N LEU A 40 -1.07 20.85 -8.37
CA LEU A 40 -0.37 21.90 -9.12
C LEU A 40 1.16 21.76 -9.04
N SER A 41 1.66 20.67 -8.47
CA SER A 41 3.09 20.45 -8.34
C SER A 41 3.73 20.18 -9.71
N PRO A 42 4.84 20.87 -10.05
CA PRO A 42 5.58 20.58 -11.28
C PRO A 42 6.22 19.19 -11.26
N VAL A 43 6.44 18.63 -10.07
CA VAL A 43 6.99 17.29 -9.82
C VAL A 43 5.91 16.37 -9.27
N GLY A 44 5.76 15.18 -9.86
CA GLY A 44 4.83 14.16 -9.35
C GLY A 44 5.20 13.68 -7.95
N SER A 45 4.26 13.06 -7.24
CA SER A 45 4.48 12.55 -5.89
C SER A 45 4.33 11.02 -5.86
N ARG A 46 5.16 10.36 -5.03
CA ARG A 46 5.10 8.92 -4.80
C ARG A 46 4.98 8.65 -3.32
N GLN A 47 4.06 7.79 -2.95
CA GLN A 47 3.81 7.43 -1.57
C GLN A 47 3.67 5.92 -1.43
N VAL A 48 4.27 5.36 -0.39
CA VAL A 48 4.07 3.96 0.01
C VAL A 48 3.64 3.96 1.47
N THR A 49 2.44 3.46 1.73
CA THR A 49 1.85 3.29 3.06
C THR A 49 1.65 1.81 3.34
N ARG A 50 1.80 1.41 4.60
CA ARG A 50 1.64 0.03 5.05
C ARG A 50 0.67 -0.03 6.21
N GLU A 51 -0.14 -1.07 6.27
CA GLU A 51 -1.01 -1.34 7.42
C GLU A 51 -0.19 -1.80 8.63
N GLN A 52 0.80 -2.66 8.41
CA GLN A 52 1.72 -3.16 9.41
C GLN A 52 3.17 -2.92 8.99
N GLN A 53 4.07 -2.69 9.96
CA GLN A 53 5.50 -2.45 9.70
C GLN A 53 6.33 -3.73 9.83
N LEU A 54 5.86 -4.83 9.23
CA LEU A 54 6.58 -6.10 9.27
C LEU A 54 7.86 -6.03 8.42
N VAL A 55 9.01 -6.30 9.01
CA VAL A 55 10.25 -6.49 8.26
C VAL A 55 10.38 -7.98 7.92
N LEU A 56 10.64 -8.29 6.65
CA LEU A 56 10.78 -9.66 6.19
C LEU A 56 12.24 -10.09 6.22
N ALA A 57 12.50 -11.33 6.63
CA ALA A 57 13.83 -11.91 6.59
C ALA A 57 14.18 -12.34 5.16
N SER A 58 15.43 -12.12 4.74
CA SER A 58 15.90 -12.41 3.37
C SER A 58 15.80 -13.89 2.98
N HIS A 59 15.81 -14.80 3.96
CA HIS A 59 15.73 -16.24 3.77
C HIS A 59 14.31 -16.79 3.63
N TYR A 60 13.28 -15.93 3.67
CA TYR A 60 11.91 -16.39 3.52
C TYR A 60 11.65 -16.98 2.12
N ASN A 61 10.88 -18.07 2.09
CA ASN A 61 10.34 -18.65 0.86
C ASN A 61 9.08 -17.88 0.48
N ILE A 62 9.15 -17.06 -0.56
CA ILE A 62 8.10 -16.15 -0.99
C ILE A 62 7.53 -16.61 -2.33
N GLN A 63 6.21 -16.78 -2.38
CA GLN A 63 5.45 -16.96 -3.60
C GLN A 63 4.85 -15.61 -4.02
N ILE A 64 5.02 -15.20 -5.27
CA ILE A 64 4.38 -14.01 -5.84
C ILE A 64 3.35 -14.49 -6.86
N ALA A 65 2.08 -14.26 -6.57
CA ALA A 65 0.98 -14.74 -7.38
C ALA A 65 0.51 -13.70 -8.42
N TYR A 66 -0.17 -14.18 -9.45
CA TYR A 66 -0.83 -13.39 -10.47
C TYR A 66 -2.34 -13.38 -10.22
N ALA A 67 -2.91 -12.22 -9.88
CA ALA A 67 -4.34 -12.09 -9.62
C ALA A 67 -5.17 -12.13 -10.93
N ALA A 68 -6.17 -13.01 -10.99
CA ALA A 68 -6.99 -13.28 -12.18
C ALA A 68 -7.91 -12.14 -12.66
N ASP A 69 -8.12 -11.10 -11.86
CA ASP A 69 -8.99 -9.96 -12.13
C ASP A 69 -8.23 -8.74 -12.67
N GLY A 70 -7.21 -9.00 -13.50
CA GLY A 70 -6.41 -7.97 -14.17
C GLY A 70 -7.21 -7.16 -15.17
N ARG A 71 -7.00 -5.84 -15.19
CA ARG A 71 -7.51 -4.96 -16.24
C ARG A 71 -6.51 -4.85 -17.37
N SER A 72 -6.99 -4.53 -18.57
CA SER A 72 -6.16 -4.26 -19.75
C SER A 72 -6.17 -2.78 -20.12
N THR A 73 -5.13 -2.34 -20.83
CA THR A 73 -5.06 -1.06 -21.54
C THR A 73 -4.84 -1.31 -23.03
N GLU A 74 -4.76 -0.27 -23.85
CA GLU A 74 -4.40 -0.39 -25.26
C GLU A 74 -3.04 -1.10 -25.47
N PHE A 75 -2.09 -0.87 -24.56
CA PHE A 75 -0.71 -1.36 -24.67
C PHE A 75 -0.38 -2.54 -23.75
N ILE A 76 -1.16 -2.73 -22.68
CA ILE A 76 -0.90 -3.74 -21.65
C ILE A 76 -2.07 -4.71 -21.58
N LYS A 77 -1.80 -5.97 -21.92
CA LYS A 77 -2.81 -7.03 -21.92
C LYS A 77 -3.36 -7.32 -20.51
N ASP A 78 -2.51 -7.23 -19.50
CA ASP A 78 -2.91 -7.40 -18.10
C ASP A 78 -2.02 -6.59 -17.15
N LEU A 79 -2.64 -5.69 -16.39
CA LEU A 79 -1.98 -4.82 -15.44
C LEU A 79 -1.51 -5.56 -14.17
N ASN A 80 -2.24 -6.58 -13.70
CA ASN A 80 -1.81 -7.40 -12.57
C ASN A 80 -0.61 -8.28 -12.93
N LEU A 81 -0.55 -8.75 -14.17
CA LEU A 81 0.63 -9.42 -14.72
C LEU A 81 1.87 -8.51 -14.65
N SER A 82 1.70 -7.26 -15.09
CA SER A 82 2.76 -6.24 -15.08
C SER A 82 3.20 -5.90 -13.66
N ALA A 83 2.25 -5.78 -12.72
CA ALA A 83 2.54 -5.53 -11.30
C ALA A 83 3.28 -6.69 -10.64
N ARG A 84 2.87 -7.94 -10.92
CA ARG A 84 3.57 -9.16 -10.48
C ARG A 84 5.01 -9.17 -10.97
N ASP A 85 5.23 -8.93 -12.25
CA ASP A 85 6.56 -9.01 -12.86
C ASP A 85 7.50 -7.93 -12.35
N SER A 86 6.98 -6.71 -12.20
CA SER A 86 7.70 -5.59 -11.61
C SER A 86 8.09 -5.87 -10.15
N LEU A 87 7.14 -6.29 -9.32
CA LEU A 87 7.40 -6.66 -7.93
C LEU A 87 8.41 -7.80 -7.82
N ALA A 88 8.24 -8.86 -8.61
CA ALA A 88 9.12 -10.03 -8.61
C ALA A 88 10.56 -9.68 -8.97
N ARG A 89 10.76 -8.78 -9.94
CA ARG A 89 12.10 -8.32 -10.35
C ARG A 89 12.86 -7.69 -9.20
N HIS A 90 12.19 -6.88 -8.37
CA HIS A 90 12.80 -6.22 -7.22
C HIS A 90 12.95 -7.19 -6.02
N MET A 91 11.94 -8.00 -5.75
CA MET A 91 11.98 -9.01 -4.67
C MET A 91 13.16 -9.98 -4.82
N LYS A 92 13.42 -10.47 -6.03
CA LYS A 92 14.54 -11.39 -6.33
C LYS A 92 15.93 -10.81 -6.02
N ARG A 93 16.05 -9.49 -5.82
CA ARG A 93 17.33 -8.84 -5.46
C ARG A 93 17.63 -8.92 -3.96
N TYR A 94 16.62 -9.03 -3.11
CA TYR A 94 16.76 -8.94 -1.65
C TYR A 94 16.41 -10.24 -0.91
N PHE A 95 15.68 -11.15 -1.56
CA PHE A 95 15.24 -12.41 -0.97
C PHE A 95 15.80 -13.61 -1.75
N SER A 96 16.28 -14.61 -1.04
CA SER A 96 16.96 -15.76 -1.64
C SER A 96 16.01 -16.73 -2.36
N HIS A 97 14.75 -16.76 -1.96
CA HIS A 97 13.78 -17.75 -2.42
C HIS A 97 12.48 -17.08 -2.86
N VAL A 98 12.46 -16.62 -4.11
CA VAL A 98 11.26 -16.00 -4.72
C VAL A 98 10.80 -16.84 -5.91
N ARG A 99 9.58 -17.39 -5.79
CA ARG A 99 8.87 -18.07 -6.88
C ARG A 99 7.73 -17.19 -7.38
N VAL A 100 7.43 -17.28 -8.66
CA VAL A 100 6.45 -16.43 -9.33
C VAL A 100 5.49 -17.33 -10.09
N ASP A 101 4.19 -17.14 -9.90
CA ASP A 101 3.18 -17.89 -10.63
C ASP A 101 2.99 -17.33 -12.03
N GLU A 102 2.99 -18.20 -13.02
CA GLU A 102 2.83 -17.83 -14.44
C GLU A 102 1.37 -17.54 -14.79
N GLU A 103 0.44 -18.25 -14.14
CA GLU A 103 -1.00 -18.22 -14.44
C GLU A 103 -1.81 -17.38 -13.46
N ALA A 104 -2.84 -16.75 -14.00
CA ALA A 104 -3.78 -15.94 -13.24
C ALA A 104 -4.67 -16.83 -12.37
N GLN A 105 -4.80 -16.48 -11.09
CA GLN A 105 -5.48 -17.30 -10.10
C GLN A 105 -6.22 -16.43 -9.08
N SER A 106 -7.21 -17.03 -8.41
CA SER A 106 -7.84 -16.43 -7.22
C SER A 106 -6.91 -16.51 -6.01
N LEU A 107 -7.16 -15.70 -4.97
CA LEU A 107 -6.39 -15.75 -3.72
C LEU A 107 -6.39 -17.15 -3.09
N ALA A 108 -7.53 -17.85 -3.11
CA ALA A 108 -7.64 -19.19 -2.55
C ALA A 108 -6.76 -20.20 -3.31
N GLN A 109 -6.74 -20.13 -4.64
CA GLN A 109 -5.86 -20.95 -5.48
C GLN A 109 -4.39 -20.59 -5.25
N ALA A 110 -4.06 -19.29 -5.16
CA ALA A 110 -2.72 -18.81 -4.88
C ALA A 110 -2.17 -19.30 -3.55
N LEU A 111 -2.99 -19.27 -2.49
CA LEU A 111 -2.62 -19.81 -1.17
C LEU A 111 -2.42 -21.32 -1.23
N GLN A 112 -3.28 -22.04 -1.94
CA GLN A 112 -3.14 -23.48 -2.10
C GLN A 112 -1.88 -23.84 -2.88
N HIS A 113 -1.56 -23.09 -3.95
CA HIS A 113 -0.34 -23.31 -4.72
C HIS A 113 0.91 -22.93 -3.92
N ALA A 114 0.89 -21.81 -3.19
CA ALA A 114 1.99 -21.43 -2.29
C ALA A 114 2.28 -22.53 -1.24
N LYS A 115 1.24 -23.18 -0.71
CA LYS A 115 1.37 -24.34 0.19
C LYS A 115 2.09 -25.52 -0.48
N THR A 116 1.71 -25.91 -1.70
CA THR A 116 2.37 -27.02 -2.41
C THR A 116 3.83 -26.69 -2.72
N GLN A 117 4.13 -25.42 -2.94
CA GLN A 117 5.48 -24.90 -3.16
C GLN A 117 6.31 -24.75 -1.87
N ARG A 118 5.73 -25.00 -0.68
CA ARG A 118 6.35 -24.79 0.63
C ARG A 118 6.83 -23.35 0.84
N ALA A 119 6.09 -22.39 0.29
CA ALA A 119 6.28 -20.98 0.60
C ALA A 119 5.81 -20.71 2.04
N GLN A 120 6.47 -19.75 2.69
CA GLN A 120 6.07 -19.22 3.99
C GLN A 120 5.12 -18.03 3.79
N LEU A 121 5.39 -17.21 2.78
CA LEU A 121 4.62 -16.02 2.46
C LEU A 121 4.09 -16.06 1.04
N LEU A 122 2.86 -15.57 0.89
CA LEU A 122 2.27 -15.25 -0.40
C LEU A 122 2.19 -13.73 -0.52
N MET A 123 2.73 -13.19 -1.61
CA MET A 123 2.51 -11.82 -2.05
C MET A 123 1.51 -11.82 -3.21
N TYR A 124 0.48 -11.00 -3.08
CA TYR A 124 -0.63 -10.94 -4.02
C TYR A 124 -0.81 -9.49 -4.53
N PRO A 125 0.00 -9.07 -5.52
CA PRO A 125 -0.08 -7.74 -6.09
C PRO A 125 -1.34 -7.53 -6.94
N ARG A 126 -1.93 -6.34 -6.83
CA ARG A 126 -3.10 -5.90 -7.58
C ARG A 126 -2.97 -4.43 -7.99
N VAL A 127 -3.32 -4.12 -9.23
CA VAL A 127 -3.47 -2.73 -9.68
C VAL A 127 -4.90 -2.29 -9.37
N GLU A 128 -5.03 -1.32 -8.45
CA GLU A 128 -6.32 -0.74 -8.06
C GLU A 128 -6.72 0.42 -8.97
N ASN A 129 -5.74 1.21 -9.42
CA ASN A 129 -5.95 2.32 -10.35
C ASN A 129 -4.78 2.43 -11.34
N TRP A 130 -5.06 2.85 -12.57
CA TRP A 130 -4.04 3.10 -13.60
C TRP A 130 -4.31 4.43 -14.30
N PRO A 131 -3.31 5.31 -14.47
CA PRO A 131 -3.51 6.61 -15.12
C PRO A 131 -4.00 6.46 -16.56
N ASN A 132 -4.84 7.38 -17.03
CA ASN A 132 -5.30 7.45 -18.42
C ASN A 132 -6.20 6.30 -18.89
N ILE A 133 -6.72 5.47 -17.98
CA ILE A 133 -7.94 4.70 -18.22
C ILE A 133 -9.10 5.54 -17.67
N GLU A 134 -10.20 5.70 -18.41
CA GLU A 134 -11.40 6.27 -17.78
C GLU A 134 -11.69 5.49 -16.48
N PRO A 135 -11.89 6.15 -15.32
CA PRO A 135 -12.39 5.45 -14.15
C PRO A 135 -13.67 4.74 -14.57
N ILE A 136 -13.83 3.45 -14.23
CA ILE A 136 -14.99 2.65 -14.63
C ILE A 136 -16.26 3.46 -14.31
N ARG A 137 -16.84 4.08 -15.32
CA ARG A 137 -18.10 4.79 -15.17
C ARG A 137 -19.15 3.73 -14.90
N VAL A 138 -19.77 3.88 -13.75
CA VAL A 138 -21.04 3.30 -13.34
C VAL A 138 -21.94 3.13 -14.57
N GLN A 139 -22.39 1.90 -14.84
CA GLN A 139 -23.36 1.59 -15.88
C GLN A 139 -24.47 2.65 -15.90
N GLU A 140 -24.71 3.27 -17.07
CA GLU A 140 -25.87 4.13 -17.27
C GLU A 140 -27.14 3.31 -16.99
N CYS A 141 -27.80 3.49 -15.84
CA CYS A 141 -29.16 2.95 -15.70
C CYS A 141 -30.14 3.95 -16.32
N LYS A 142 -31.24 3.46 -16.89
CA LYS A 142 -32.41 4.28 -17.26
C LYS A 142 -33.53 3.94 -16.30
N ASP A 143 -34.26 4.95 -15.84
CA ASP A 143 -35.49 4.73 -15.09
C ASP A 143 -36.64 4.27 -15.99
N LYS A 144 -37.78 3.94 -15.38
CA LYS A 144 -38.97 3.42 -16.07
C LYS A 144 -39.60 4.42 -17.06
N ASP A 145 -39.19 5.68 -17.02
CA ASP A 145 -39.66 6.75 -17.90
C ASP A 145 -38.66 7.10 -19.01
N GLY A 146 -37.59 6.30 -19.16
CA GLY A 146 -36.58 6.46 -20.22
C GLY A 146 -35.51 7.50 -19.92
N ASN A 147 -35.49 8.10 -18.72
CA ASN A 147 -34.49 9.07 -18.31
C ASN A 147 -33.27 8.37 -17.71
N LYS A 148 -32.07 8.87 -18.04
CA LYS A 148 -30.81 8.34 -17.50
C LYS A 148 -30.74 8.58 -15.99
N LYS A 149 -30.65 7.51 -15.19
CA LYS A 149 -30.35 7.52 -13.75
C LYS A 149 -29.15 6.63 -13.47
N THR A 150 -28.09 7.18 -12.89
CA THR A 150 -27.04 6.40 -12.25
C THR A 150 -27.59 5.78 -10.95
N SER A 151 -27.41 4.49 -10.72
CA SER A 151 -27.36 3.94 -9.35
C SER A 151 -27.00 2.46 -9.37
N VAL A 152 -25.98 2.08 -8.60
CA VAL A 152 -26.09 0.84 -7.82
C VAL A 152 -25.88 1.19 -6.35
N GLY A 153 -26.96 1.69 -5.73
CA GLY A 153 -27.06 1.99 -4.30
C GLY A 153 -26.55 3.39 -3.96
N GLN A 154 -27.47 4.36 -3.89
CA GLN A 154 -27.26 5.74 -3.42
C GLN A 154 -26.08 6.49 -4.07
N CYS A 155 -26.48 7.40 -4.96
CA CYS A 155 -25.62 8.45 -5.50
C CYS A 155 -25.07 9.34 -4.38
N GLU A 156 -23.94 8.96 -3.79
CA GLU A 156 -23.07 9.90 -3.12
C GLU A 156 -21.94 10.30 -4.07
N PRO A 157 -21.72 11.61 -4.30
CA PRO A 157 -20.56 12.07 -5.04
C PRO A 157 -19.33 11.85 -4.15
N THR A 158 -18.59 10.77 -4.39
CA THR A 158 -17.20 10.74 -3.98
C THR A 158 -16.48 11.73 -4.89
N LYS A 159 -15.91 12.78 -4.27
CA LYS A 159 -15.07 13.80 -4.93
C LYS A 159 -14.14 13.12 -5.93
N GLU A 160 -14.11 13.67 -7.14
CA GLU A 160 -13.18 13.37 -8.24
C GLU A 160 -12.12 12.32 -7.88
N SER A 161 -12.31 11.08 -8.35
CA SER A 161 -11.19 10.17 -8.43
C SER A 161 -10.15 10.80 -9.35
N ASP A 162 -9.04 11.28 -8.80
CA ASP A 162 -7.92 11.83 -9.55
C ASP A 162 -7.50 10.80 -10.64
N SER A 163 -7.87 11.06 -11.90
CA SER A 163 -7.69 10.15 -13.06
C SER A 163 -6.23 9.86 -13.40
N ASP A 164 -5.32 10.53 -12.70
CA ASP A 164 -3.91 10.61 -13.01
C ASP A 164 -3.05 9.81 -12.02
N GLU A 165 -3.71 9.05 -11.14
CA GLU A 165 -3.07 8.20 -10.15
C GLU A 165 -2.79 6.76 -10.63
N LEU A 166 -1.58 6.28 -10.35
CA LEU A 166 -1.27 4.85 -10.35
C LEU A 166 -1.36 4.34 -8.92
N VAL A 167 -2.23 3.36 -8.67
CA VAL A 167 -2.39 2.74 -7.34
C VAL A 167 -2.19 1.23 -7.44
N VAL A 168 -1.26 0.73 -6.63
CA VAL A 168 -0.92 -0.69 -6.50
C VAL A 168 -1.06 -1.10 -5.04
N ASN A 169 -1.70 -2.24 -4.82
CA ASN A 169 -1.79 -2.88 -3.51
C ASN A 169 -1.06 -4.23 -3.56
N VAL A 170 -0.27 -4.52 -2.54
CA VAL A 170 0.32 -5.84 -2.32
C VAL A 170 -0.19 -6.39 -1.00
N GLY A 171 -1.07 -7.39 -1.07
CA GLY A 171 -1.46 -8.18 0.08
C GLY A 171 -0.39 -9.23 0.42
N ILE A 172 -0.05 -9.34 1.70
CA ILE A 172 0.92 -10.30 2.23
C ILE A 172 0.18 -11.25 3.16
N TYR A 173 0.32 -12.54 2.90
CA TYR A 173 -0.39 -13.59 3.64
C TYR A 173 0.59 -14.62 4.19
N ASP A 174 0.31 -15.10 5.40
CA ASP A 174 0.93 -16.30 5.93
C ASP A 174 0.33 -17.51 5.20
N VAL A 175 1.19 -18.29 4.55
CA VAL A 175 0.74 -19.40 3.69
C VAL A 175 0.13 -20.53 4.52
N LEU A 176 0.66 -20.81 5.71
CA LEU A 176 0.21 -21.94 6.53
C LEU A 176 -1.22 -21.71 7.05
N SER A 177 -1.42 -20.57 7.71
CA SER A 177 -2.71 -20.18 8.30
C SER A 177 -3.69 -19.58 7.28
N GLY A 178 -3.19 -19.06 6.16
CA GLY A 178 -4.00 -18.30 5.20
C GLY A 178 -4.39 -16.91 5.69
N MET A 179 -3.87 -16.46 6.83
CA MET A 179 -4.19 -15.16 7.40
C MET A 179 -3.49 -14.02 6.66
N HIS A 180 -4.21 -12.91 6.51
CA HIS A 180 -3.61 -11.65 6.08
C HIS A 180 -2.65 -11.13 7.16
N LEU A 181 -1.42 -10.84 6.76
CA LEU A 181 -0.39 -10.29 7.64
C LEU A 181 -0.24 -8.78 7.45
N ASP A 182 -0.20 -8.30 6.21
CA ASP A 182 0.05 -6.89 5.92
C ASP A 182 -0.44 -6.54 4.52
N SER A 183 -0.80 -5.27 4.33
CA SER A 183 -1.09 -4.70 3.02
C SER A 183 -0.21 -3.46 2.80
N ILE A 184 0.38 -3.40 1.62
CA ILE A 184 1.20 -2.27 1.18
C ILE A 184 0.47 -1.56 0.04
N HIS A 185 0.10 -0.32 0.27
CA HIS A 185 -0.48 0.55 -0.74
C HIS A 185 0.59 1.50 -1.27
N ALA A 186 0.83 1.45 -2.57
CA ALA A 186 1.74 2.33 -3.27
C ALA A 186 0.96 3.18 -4.27
N ARG A 187 1.21 4.49 -4.23
CA ARG A 187 0.52 5.48 -5.05
C ARG A 187 1.53 6.37 -5.75
N SER A 188 1.32 6.65 -7.02
CA SER A 188 2.04 7.67 -7.77
C SER A 188 1.03 8.64 -8.38
N ARG A 189 1.16 9.93 -8.05
CA ARG A 189 0.42 11.03 -8.66
C ARG A 189 1.33 11.71 -9.68
N ARG A 190 0.84 11.83 -10.90
CA ARG A 190 1.52 12.58 -11.96
C ARG A 190 1.53 14.08 -11.64
N GLY A 191 2.71 14.70 -11.80
CA GLY A 191 2.84 16.17 -11.76
C GLY A 191 2.74 16.76 -13.16
N MET A 192 2.61 18.09 -13.28
CA MET A 192 2.37 18.75 -14.56
C MET A 192 3.43 18.47 -15.65
N ALA A 193 4.69 18.20 -15.28
CA ALA A 193 5.74 17.86 -16.25
C ALA A 193 5.60 16.45 -16.85
N SER A 194 4.86 15.55 -16.20
CA SER A 194 4.72 14.14 -16.60
C SER A 194 3.65 13.90 -17.67
N TYR A 195 2.79 14.88 -17.97
CA TYR A 195 1.89 14.82 -19.14
C TYR A 195 2.65 14.78 -20.48
N LEU A 196 3.93 15.16 -20.49
CA LEU A 196 4.79 15.09 -21.66
C LEU A 196 5.43 13.70 -21.86
N PHE A 197 5.42 12.87 -20.82
CA PHE A 197 6.08 11.56 -20.81
C PHE A 197 5.15 10.52 -20.16
N GLU A 198 4.30 9.88 -20.97
CA GLU A 198 3.50 8.74 -20.52
C GLU A 198 4.43 7.55 -20.22
N ASN A 199 4.74 7.32 -18.94
CA ASN A 199 5.52 6.14 -18.56
C ASN A 199 5.01 5.48 -17.27
N SER A 200 3.73 5.07 -17.27
CA SER A 200 3.13 4.35 -16.14
C SER A 200 3.87 3.04 -15.79
N ASP A 201 4.51 2.39 -16.77
CA ASP A 201 5.32 1.18 -16.51
C ASP A 201 6.58 1.49 -15.72
N GLN A 202 7.25 2.62 -16.01
CA GLN A 202 8.38 3.09 -15.20
C GLN A 202 7.92 3.50 -13.80
N GLU A 203 6.76 4.16 -13.68
CA GLU A 203 6.18 4.48 -12.37
C GLU A 203 5.86 3.22 -11.57
N LEU A 204 5.33 2.18 -12.21
CA LEU A 204 5.07 0.88 -11.59
C LEU A 204 6.37 0.22 -11.10
N ASP A 205 7.46 0.31 -11.86
CA ASP A 205 8.79 -0.19 -11.47
C ASP A 205 9.36 0.57 -10.26
N GLU A 206 9.24 1.90 -10.25
CA GLU A 206 9.65 2.72 -9.10
C GLU A 206 8.82 2.43 -7.84
N LEU A 207 7.50 2.32 -7.97
CA LEU A 207 6.63 1.94 -6.85
C LEU A 207 7.00 0.55 -6.32
N SER A 208 7.22 -0.43 -7.20
CA SER A 208 7.65 -1.78 -6.81
C SER A 208 9.00 -1.76 -6.09
N ARG A 209 9.97 -0.97 -6.55
CA ARG A 209 11.25 -0.76 -5.85
C ARG A 209 11.03 -0.20 -4.45
N MET A 210 10.20 0.85 -4.31
CA MET A 210 9.90 1.48 -3.03
C MET A 210 9.18 0.52 -2.06
N ILE A 211 8.25 -0.30 -2.55
CA ILE A 211 7.59 -1.36 -1.76
C ILE A 211 8.64 -2.31 -1.18
N VAL A 212 9.54 -2.84 -2.00
CA VAL A 212 10.55 -3.81 -1.56
C VAL A 212 11.51 -3.19 -0.55
N MET A 213 11.93 -1.93 -0.74
CA MET A 213 12.77 -1.22 0.24
C MET A 213 12.10 -1.08 1.61
N ARG A 214 10.77 -0.99 1.67
CA ARG A 214 10.03 -0.93 2.94
C ARG A 214 9.88 -2.29 3.61
N LEU A 215 10.03 -3.38 2.86
CA LEU A 215 9.94 -4.76 3.35
C LEU A 215 11.27 -5.28 3.92
N THR A 216 12.38 -4.72 3.46
CA THR A 216 13.72 -5.09 3.90
C THR A 216 14.12 -4.31 5.14
N SER A 217 14.84 -4.94 6.08
CA SER A 217 15.63 -4.18 7.05
C SER A 217 16.69 -3.45 6.24
N ASN A 218 16.74 -2.12 6.33
CA ASN A 218 17.86 -1.36 5.77
C ASN A 218 19.14 -1.80 6.49
N SER A 219 19.84 -2.78 5.93
CA SER A 219 21.17 -3.23 6.33
C SER A 219 22.27 -2.66 5.43
N ASN A 220 21.95 -1.65 4.62
CA ASN A 220 22.95 -0.86 3.90
C ASN A 220 23.05 0.55 4.51
N GLY A 221 23.59 0.59 5.72
CA GLY A 221 24.43 1.69 6.16
C GLY A 221 25.87 1.28 5.91
N TYR A 222 26.43 1.72 4.77
CA TYR A 222 27.87 1.80 4.53
C TYR A 222 28.15 3.20 3.99
#